data_AF-A0A9P7CSH6-F1
#
_entry.id   AF-A0A9P7CSH6-F1
#
_cell.length_a   1.000
_cell.length_b   1.000
_cell.length_c   1.000
_cell.angle_alpha   90.00
_cell.angle_beta   90.00
_cell.angle_gamma   90.00
#
_symmetry.space_group_name_H-M   'P 1'
#
loop_
_entity.id
_entity.type
_entity.pdbx_description
1 polymer ?
#
loop_
_entity_poly.entity_id
_entity_poly.type
_entity_poly.pdbx_seq_one_letter_code
_entity_poly.pdbx_strand_id
1 'polypeptide(L)'
;MKKAQESIAYFKKSILLLKEICQDTEATTTKKDIARVGLTLTRKDLPKYQLASSIRLPFPNDEAFDSEERFLRTFEKVVYSTGMNIEMVWDKYLPLCIHYDHDPWVEAEIKGCHDWKLARKCFLNKFTTLHCTRESATMVFAMVMRDIETVTQYNARFLRVVNDADLNASDPMLA
;
A
#
# COMPACT_ATOMS: atom_id res chain seq x y z
N MET A 1 49.06 -6.41 49.00
CA MET A 1 48.80 -7.06 47.71
C MET A 1 47.70 -8.13 47.75
N LYS A 2 47.63 -9.01 48.76
CA LYS A 2 46.57 -10.04 48.90
C LYS A 2 45.12 -9.52 48.80
N LYS A 3 44.76 -8.47 49.55
CA LYS A 3 43.40 -7.87 49.52
C LYS A 3 42.98 -7.40 48.11
N ALA A 4 43.91 -6.88 47.32
CA ALA A 4 43.61 -6.44 45.95
C ALA A 4 43.32 -7.63 45.02
N GLN A 5 44.05 -8.74 45.21
CA GLN A 5 43.84 -9.97 44.43
C GLN A 5 42.50 -10.64 44.78
N GLU A 6 42.12 -10.62 46.06
CA GLU A 6 40.82 -11.11 46.54
C GLU A 6 39.65 -10.29 45.97
N SER A 7 39.78 -8.96 45.96
CA SER A 7 38.78 -8.09 45.32
C SER A 7 38.66 -8.33 43.83
N ILE A 8 39.78 -8.49 43.12
CA ILE A 8 39.78 -8.80 41.67
C ILE A 8 39.11 -10.15 41.40
N ALA A 9 39.36 -11.17 42.24
CA ALA A 9 38.72 -12.47 42.10
C ALA A 9 37.20 -12.38 42.33
N TYR A 10 36.76 -11.59 43.30
CA TYR A 10 35.35 -11.35 43.57
C TYR A 10 34.64 -10.62 42.41
N PHE A 11 35.28 -9.58 41.87
CA PHE A 11 34.74 -8.84 40.72
C PHE A 11 34.64 -9.73 39.47
N LYS A 12 35.66 -10.55 39.19
CA LYS A 12 35.62 -11.50 38.06
C LYS A 12 34.48 -12.51 38.21
N LYS A 13 34.24 -13.01 39.43
CA LYS A 13 33.14 -13.94 39.73
C LYS A 13 31.77 -13.28 39.51
N SER A 14 31.60 -12.03 39.96
CA SER A 14 30.34 -11.28 39.75
C SER A 14 30.09 -10.98 38.26
N ILE A 15 31.13 -10.67 37.47
CA ILE A 15 31.01 -10.44 36.03
C ILE A 15 30.60 -11.73 35.29
N LEU A 16 31.13 -12.88 35.71
CA LEU A 16 30.73 -14.19 35.16
C LEU A 16 29.27 -14.50 35.43
N LEU A 17 28.81 -14.27 36.67
CA LEU A 17 27.41 -14.43 37.07
C LEU A 17 26.47 -13.51 36.28
N LEU A 18 26.87 -12.24 36.06
CA LEU A 18 26.10 -11.31 35.23
C LEU A 18 26.08 -11.71 33.76
N LYS A 19 27.15 -12.31 33.23
CA LYS A 19 27.18 -12.84 31.86
C LYS A 19 26.24 -14.04 31.68
N GLU A 20 26.20 -14.96 32.63
CA GLU A 20 25.23 -16.07 32.65
C GLU A 20 23.79 -15.56 32.68
N ILE A 21 23.50 -14.61 33.57
CA ILE A 21 22.17 -13.98 33.64
C ILE A 21 21.79 -13.32 32.31
N CYS A 22 22.70 -12.58 31.66
CA CYS A 22 22.42 -11.95 30.36
C CYS A 22 22.21 -12.98 29.25
N GLN A 23 22.93 -14.10 29.25
CA GLN A 23 22.73 -15.20 28.28
C GLN A 23 21.38 -15.90 28.50
N ASP A 24 20.96 -16.06 29.75
CA ASP A 24 19.63 -16.59 30.09
C ASP A 24 18.50 -15.58 29.78
N THR A 25 18.81 -14.28 29.77
CA THR A 25 17.84 -13.23 29.42
C THR A 25 17.65 -13.10 27.90
N GLU A 26 18.68 -13.39 27.11
CA GLU A 26 18.56 -13.52 25.64
C GLU A 26 17.80 -14.79 25.23
N ALA A 27 17.82 -15.84 26.07
CA ALA A 27 17.06 -17.09 25.84
C ALA A 27 15.66 -17.11 26.47
N THR A 28 15.34 -16.19 27.38
CA THR A 28 14.05 -16.15 28.09
C THR A 28 13.36 -14.79 28.01
N THR A 29 13.39 -14.17 26.83
CA THR A 29 12.18 -13.44 26.41
C THR A 29 11.14 -14.50 26.05
N THR A 30 10.51 -15.07 27.09
CA THR A 30 9.17 -15.62 26.97
C THR A 30 8.30 -14.47 26.47
N LYS A 31 8.25 -14.32 25.13
CA LYS A 31 7.01 -14.00 24.45
C LYS A 31 6.00 -14.87 25.15
N LYS A 32 5.14 -14.27 25.96
CA LYS A 32 3.83 -14.86 26.20
C LYS A 32 3.31 -15.10 24.80
N ASP A 33 3.43 -16.34 24.34
CA ASP A 33 2.57 -16.90 23.32
C ASP A 33 1.18 -16.83 23.94
N ILE A 34 0.60 -15.62 23.95
CA ILE A 34 -0.79 -15.49 23.55
C ILE A 34 -0.75 -16.20 22.21
N ALA A 35 -1.19 -17.45 22.19
CA ALA A 35 -1.41 -18.18 20.98
C ALA A 35 -2.16 -17.20 20.09
N ARG A 36 -1.45 -16.55 19.16
CA ARG A 36 -2.07 -15.68 18.19
C ARG A 36 -2.94 -16.68 17.47
N VAL A 37 -4.24 -16.60 17.72
CA VAL A 37 -5.25 -17.16 16.83
C VAL A 37 -5.05 -16.37 15.54
N GLY A 38 -3.99 -16.69 14.81
CA GLY A 38 -3.63 -16.08 13.56
C GLY A 38 -4.59 -16.66 12.57
N LEU A 39 -5.63 -15.90 12.26
CA LEU A 39 -6.47 -16.17 11.10
C LEU A 39 -5.52 -16.32 9.91
N THR A 40 -5.53 -17.50 9.28
CA THR A 40 -4.68 -17.75 8.12
C THR A 40 -5.26 -16.96 6.95
N LEU A 41 -4.50 -16.01 6.42
CA LEU A 41 -4.96 -15.20 5.29
C LEU A 41 -4.92 -16.04 4.01
N THR A 42 -6.07 -16.24 3.39
CA THR A 42 -6.18 -16.89 2.08
C THR A 42 -6.38 -15.87 0.97
N ARG A 43 -6.19 -16.29 -0.28
CA ARG A 43 -6.40 -15.44 -1.46
C ARG A 43 -7.82 -14.85 -1.55
N LYS A 44 -8.82 -15.53 -0.97
CA LYS A 44 -10.22 -15.10 -0.97
C LYS A 44 -10.49 -13.98 0.03
N ASP A 45 -9.67 -13.87 1.07
CA ASP A 45 -9.80 -12.84 2.10
C ASP A 45 -9.18 -11.52 1.66
N LEU A 46 -8.40 -11.53 0.56
CA LEU A 46 -7.76 -10.35 0.01
C LEU A 46 -8.74 -9.52 -0.81
N PRO A 47 -8.89 -8.21 -0.53
CA PRO A 47 -9.74 -7.33 -1.30
C PRO A 47 -9.27 -7.26 -2.76
N LYS A 48 -10.20 -7.12 -3.69
CA LYS A 48 -9.88 -6.96 -5.12
C LYS A 48 -9.99 -5.50 -5.51
N TYR A 49 -8.91 -4.93 -6.02
CA TYR A 49 -8.86 -3.54 -6.39
C TYR A 49 -9.72 -3.28 -7.62
N GLN A 50 -10.76 -2.46 -7.43
CA GLN A 50 -11.59 -1.89 -8.48
C GLN A 50 -12.32 -0.67 -7.90
N LEU A 51 -12.60 0.32 -8.75
CA LEU A 51 -13.31 1.53 -8.33
C LEU A 51 -14.77 1.48 -8.75
N ALA A 52 -15.65 2.02 -7.93
CA ALA A 52 -17.08 2.14 -8.24
C ALA A 52 -17.34 3.00 -9.49
N SER A 53 -16.42 3.92 -9.82
CA SER A 53 -16.44 4.74 -11.04
C SER A 53 -16.01 4.00 -12.31
N SER A 54 -15.52 2.75 -12.19
CA SER A 54 -15.03 1.99 -13.36
C SER A 54 -16.19 1.53 -14.24
N ILE A 55 -16.12 1.84 -15.54
CA ILE A 55 -17.11 1.42 -16.55
C ILE A 55 -17.26 -0.11 -16.58
N ARG A 56 -16.15 -0.84 -16.42
CA ARG A 56 -16.12 -2.29 -16.31
C ARG A 56 -15.45 -2.67 -15.01
N LEU A 57 -16.15 -3.41 -14.16
CA LEU A 57 -15.64 -3.97 -12.92
C LEU A 57 -14.89 -5.28 -13.25
N PRO A 58 -13.56 -5.35 -13.06
CA PRO A 58 -12.81 -6.58 -13.32
C PRO A 58 -13.20 -7.72 -12.38
N PHE A 59 -13.73 -7.39 -11.20
CA PHE A 59 -14.15 -8.34 -10.17
C PHE A 59 -15.63 -8.09 -9.80
N PRO A 60 -16.60 -8.46 -10.66
CA PRO A 60 -17.98 -8.02 -10.54
C PRO A 60 -18.72 -8.50 -9.27
N ASN A 61 -18.20 -9.52 -8.60
CA ASN A 61 -18.78 -10.07 -7.36
C ASN A 61 -18.13 -9.53 -6.08
N ASP A 62 -17.06 -8.74 -6.22
CA ASP A 62 -16.30 -8.18 -5.10
C ASP A 62 -16.71 -6.72 -4.84
N GLU A 63 -16.34 -6.20 -3.66
CA GLU A 63 -16.57 -4.79 -3.31
C GLU A 63 -15.88 -3.85 -4.31
N ALA A 64 -16.57 -2.77 -4.68
CA ALA A 64 -15.98 -1.66 -5.44
C ALA A 64 -15.70 -0.49 -4.50
N PHE A 65 -14.52 0.10 -4.62
CA PHE A 65 -14.05 1.13 -3.70
C PHE A 65 -14.31 2.53 -4.24
N ASP A 66 -14.54 3.48 -3.33
CA ASP A 66 -14.72 4.90 -3.68
C ASP A 66 -13.40 5.56 -4.11
N SER A 67 -12.26 5.05 -3.64
CA SER A 67 -10.93 5.59 -3.94
C SER A 67 -9.82 4.56 -3.74
N GLU A 68 -8.67 4.80 -4.37
CA GLU A 68 -7.44 4.00 -4.19
C GLU A 68 -7.03 3.95 -2.72
N GLU A 69 -7.14 5.09 -2.04
CA GLU A 69 -6.82 5.25 -0.63
C GLU A 69 -7.72 4.37 0.26
N ARG A 70 -9.02 4.28 -0.07
CA ARG A 70 -9.97 3.42 0.65
C ARG A 70 -9.64 1.95 0.48
N PHE A 71 -9.26 1.55 -0.74
CA PHE A 71 -8.77 0.20 -1.00
C PHE A 71 -7.52 -0.12 -0.17
N LEU A 72 -6.48 0.72 -0.21
CA LEU A 72 -5.23 0.48 0.51
C LEU A 72 -5.43 0.39 2.02
N ARG A 73 -6.29 1.24 2.61
CA ARG A 73 -6.66 1.13 4.02
C ARG A 73 -7.38 -0.17 4.35
N THR A 74 -8.19 -0.67 3.43
CA THR A 74 -8.90 -1.95 3.61
C THR A 74 -7.93 -3.12 3.54
N PHE A 75 -7.00 -3.09 2.58
CA PHE A 75 -5.88 -4.03 2.50
C PHE A 75 -5.04 -4.06 3.79
N GLU A 76 -4.65 -2.89 4.31
CA GLU A 76 -3.94 -2.76 5.58
C GLU A 76 -4.70 -3.41 6.73
N LYS A 77 -6.00 -3.11 6.88
CA LYS A 77 -6.85 -3.70 7.92
C LYS A 77 -6.92 -5.22 7.82
N VAL A 78 -7.06 -5.76 6.61
CA VAL A 78 -7.09 -7.22 6.39
C VAL A 78 -5.78 -7.85 6.85
N VAL A 79 -4.63 -7.31 6.45
CA VAL A 79 -3.31 -7.84 6.86
C VAL A 79 -3.10 -7.71 8.37
N TYR A 80 -3.48 -6.59 8.99
CA TYR A 80 -3.34 -6.43 10.43
C TYR A 80 -4.29 -7.31 11.23
N SER A 81 -5.48 -7.63 10.70
CA SER A 81 -6.46 -8.50 11.38
C SER A 81 -5.93 -9.92 11.61
N THR A 82 -4.98 -10.37 10.78
CA THR A 82 -4.33 -11.68 10.92
C THR A 82 -3.08 -11.62 11.80
N GLY A 83 -2.76 -10.46 12.37
CA GLY A 83 -1.57 -10.25 13.21
C GLY A 83 -0.26 -10.19 12.44
N MET A 84 -0.30 -10.05 11.11
CA MET A 84 0.89 -9.92 10.26
C MET A 84 1.38 -8.47 10.23
N ASN A 85 2.69 -8.31 10.08
CA ASN A 85 3.28 -7.00 9.78
C ASN A 85 3.21 -6.76 8.28
N ILE A 86 2.58 -5.67 7.85
CA ILE A 86 2.42 -5.32 6.44
C ILE A 86 3.76 -5.28 5.70
N GLU A 87 4.81 -4.74 6.34
CA GLU A 87 6.15 -4.62 5.75
C GLU A 87 6.75 -5.96 5.29
N MET A 88 6.29 -7.07 5.87
CA MET A 88 6.81 -8.40 5.56
C MET A 88 6.04 -9.14 4.47
N VAL A 89 4.86 -8.65 4.08
CA VAL A 89 3.90 -9.44 3.28
C VAL A 89 3.24 -8.67 2.14
N TRP A 90 3.38 -7.35 2.09
CA TRP A 90 2.73 -6.53 1.07
C TRP A 90 3.17 -6.92 -0.36
N ASP A 91 4.45 -7.26 -0.53
CA ASP A 91 5.07 -7.63 -1.81
C ASP A 91 4.46 -8.90 -2.43
N LYS A 92 3.90 -9.77 -1.58
CA LYS A 92 3.25 -11.02 -1.99
C LYS A 92 1.75 -10.84 -2.15
N TYR A 93 1.10 -10.08 -1.27
CA TYR A 93 -0.36 -10.00 -1.23
C TYR A 93 -0.94 -8.86 -2.08
N LEU A 94 -0.27 -7.70 -2.15
CA LEU A 94 -0.77 -6.58 -2.96
C LEU A 94 -0.92 -6.95 -4.44
N PRO A 95 0.04 -7.65 -5.10
CA PRO A 95 -0.13 -8.12 -6.47
C PRO A 95 -1.40 -8.96 -6.69
N LEU A 96 -1.77 -9.81 -5.73
CA LEU A 96 -2.95 -10.69 -5.84
C LEU A 96 -4.29 -9.95 -5.73
N CYS A 97 -4.24 -8.67 -5.33
CA CYS A 97 -5.39 -7.78 -5.26
C CYS A 97 -5.62 -7.03 -6.58
N ILE A 98 -4.66 -7.03 -7.49
CA ILE A 98 -4.69 -6.24 -8.73
C ILE A 98 -5.09 -7.14 -9.91
N HIS A 99 -5.81 -6.57 -10.89
CA HIS A 99 -6.16 -7.29 -12.11
C HIS A 99 -4.93 -7.59 -12.97
N TYR A 100 -4.92 -8.74 -13.66
CA TYR A 100 -3.76 -9.27 -14.38
C TYR A 100 -3.26 -8.35 -15.52
N ASP A 101 -4.12 -7.46 -16.05
CA ASP A 101 -3.74 -6.47 -17.07
C ASP A 101 -2.62 -5.52 -16.59
N HIS A 102 -2.42 -5.43 -15.28
CA HIS A 102 -1.37 -4.62 -14.68
C HIS A 102 -0.16 -5.42 -14.21
N ASP A 103 -0.12 -6.74 -14.41
CA ASP A 103 0.99 -7.60 -13.97
C ASP A 103 2.36 -7.11 -14.45
N PRO A 104 2.55 -6.68 -15.72
CA PRO A 104 3.85 -6.15 -16.17
C PRO A 104 4.32 -4.94 -15.37
N TRP A 105 3.38 -4.06 -14.98
CA TRP A 105 3.67 -2.89 -14.17
C TRP A 105 3.90 -3.26 -12.70
N VAL A 106 3.16 -4.22 -12.16
CA VAL A 106 3.35 -4.72 -10.78
C VAL A 106 4.74 -5.32 -10.61
N GLU A 107 5.18 -6.15 -11.56
CA GLU A 107 6.51 -6.77 -11.53
C GLU A 107 7.64 -5.73 -11.63
N ALA A 108 7.47 -4.70 -12.46
CA ALA A 108 8.49 -3.67 -12.67
C ALA A 108 8.56 -2.64 -11.52
N GLU A 109 7.42 -2.10 -11.10
CA GLU A 109 7.36 -0.92 -10.24
C GLU A 109 7.03 -1.26 -8.79
N ILE A 110 6.03 -2.11 -8.54
CA ILE A 110 5.62 -2.46 -7.17
C ILE A 110 6.66 -3.35 -6.51
N LYS A 111 7.14 -4.39 -7.19
CA LYS A 111 8.20 -5.26 -6.64
C LYS A 111 9.58 -4.59 -6.57
N GLY A 112 9.77 -3.49 -7.29
CA GLY A 112 10.97 -2.65 -7.16
C GLY A 112 11.01 -1.81 -5.87
N CYS A 113 9.88 -1.65 -5.18
CA CYS A 113 9.80 -0.87 -3.95
C CYS A 113 10.44 -1.60 -2.76
N HIS A 114 11.12 -0.86 -1.88
CA HIS A 114 11.82 -1.43 -0.72
C HIS A 114 11.00 -1.46 0.58
N ASP A 115 9.95 -0.65 0.66
CA ASP A 115 9.09 -0.56 1.83
C ASP A 115 7.62 -0.33 1.43
N TRP A 116 6.70 -0.59 2.36
CA TRP A 116 5.27 -0.42 2.11
C TRP A 116 4.91 1.01 1.75
N LYS A 117 5.58 2.01 2.34
CA LYS A 117 5.29 3.43 2.11
C LYS A 117 5.53 3.83 0.66
N LEU A 118 6.63 3.36 0.06
CA LEU A 118 6.96 3.56 -1.34
C LEU A 118 6.02 2.78 -2.25
N ALA A 119 5.72 1.52 -1.93
CA ALA A 119 4.77 0.71 -2.69
C ALA A 119 3.37 1.35 -2.72
N ARG A 120 2.90 1.85 -1.57
CA ARG A 120 1.65 2.61 -1.43
C ARG A 120 1.66 3.87 -2.29
N LYS A 121 2.75 4.66 -2.26
CA LYS A 121 2.87 5.84 -3.11
C LYS A 121 2.89 5.49 -4.59
N CYS A 122 3.61 4.43 -4.97
CA CYS A 122 3.67 3.92 -6.34
C CYS A 122 2.29 3.51 -6.86
N PHE A 123 1.53 2.78 -6.03
CA PHE A 123 0.15 2.39 -6.30
C PHE A 123 -0.75 3.61 -6.53
N LEU A 124 -0.76 4.56 -5.59
CA LEU A 124 -1.56 5.78 -5.70
C LEU A 124 -1.20 6.56 -6.97
N ASN A 125 0.09 6.75 -7.23
CA ASN A 125 0.54 7.46 -8.42
C ASN A 125 0.04 6.81 -9.72
N LYS A 126 0.08 5.47 -9.82
CA LYS A 126 -0.41 4.77 -11.01
C LYS A 126 -1.91 4.94 -11.19
N PHE A 127 -2.68 4.62 -10.16
CA PHE A 127 -4.13 4.47 -10.29
C PHE A 127 -4.88 5.78 -10.14
N THR A 128 -4.47 6.68 -9.25
CA THR A 128 -5.09 8.01 -9.15
C THR A 128 -4.83 8.83 -10.41
N THR A 129 -3.63 8.76 -11.01
CA THR A 129 -3.37 9.43 -12.30
C THR A 129 -4.29 8.87 -13.38
N LEU A 130 -4.38 7.55 -13.53
CA LEU A 130 -5.29 6.93 -14.50
C LEU A 130 -6.76 7.28 -14.25
N HIS A 131 -7.19 7.34 -12.99
CA HIS A 131 -8.54 7.74 -12.62
C HIS A 131 -8.81 9.20 -13.02
N CYS A 132 -7.94 10.13 -12.62
CA CYS A 132 -8.04 11.55 -12.97
C CYS A 132 -8.05 11.76 -14.49
N THR A 133 -7.21 11.03 -15.24
CA THR A 133 -7.18 11.10 -16.70
C THR A 133 -8.51 10.64 -17.30
N ARG A 134 -9.11 9.55 -16.81
CA ARG A 134 -10.41 9.04 -17.30
C ARG A 134 -11.58 9.96 -16.95
N GLU A 135 -11.59 10.52 -15.73
CA GLU A 135 -12.59 11.51 -15.34
C GLU A 135 -12.47 12.78 -16.20
N SER A 136 -11.24 13.23 -16.44
CA SER A 136 -10.96 14.39 -17.28
C SER A 136 -11.40 14.13 -18.72
N ALA A 137 -11.09 12.96 -19.29
CA ALA A 137 -11.55 12.54 -20.61
C ALA A 137 -13.08 12.59 -20.74
N THR A 138 -13.78 12.02 -19.76
CA THR A 138 -15.26 12.09 -19.70
C THR A 138 -15.74 13.54 -19.61
N MET A 139 -15.07 14.36 -18.81
CA MET A 139 -15.41 15.77 -18.64
C MET A 139 -15.21 16.57 -19.93
N VAL A 140 -14.16 16.30 -20.73
CA VAL A 140 -13.95 16.97 -22.04
C VAL A 140 -15.21 16.90 -22.91
N PHE A 141 -15.85 15.73 -22.99
CA PHE A 141 -17.03 15.53 -23.83
C PHE A 141 -18.35 16.03 -23.21
N ALA A 142 -18.41 16.15 -21.88
CA ALA A 142 -19.60 16.60 -21.17
C ALA A 142 -19.55 18.10 -20.78
N MET A 143 -18.43 18.78 -21.03
CA MET A 143 -18.20 20.13 -20.56
C MET A 143 -19.11 21.14 -21.26
N VAL A 144 -19.81 21.95 -20.48
CA VAL A 144 -20.58 23.08 -20.96
C VAL A 144 -20.14 24.37 -20.29
N MET A 145 -20.35 25.48 -20.99
CA MET A 145 -20.13 26.82 -20.45
C MET A 145 -21.18 27.13 -19.39
N ARG A 146 -20.75 27.66 -18.24
CA ARG A 146 -21.58 28.07 -17.11
C ARG A 146 -22.12 29.47 -17.34
N ASP A 147 -23.31 29.76 -16.81
CA ASP A 147 -23.97 31.07 -16.99
C ASP A 147 -23.19 32.26 -16.41
N ILE A 148 -22.33 32.00 -15.41
CA ILE A 148 -21.56 33.02 -14.68
C ILE A 148 -20.11 33.18 -15.15
N GLU A 149 -19.64 32.34 -16.08
CA GLU A 149 -18.25 32.39 -16.53
C GLU A 149 -18.13 33.10 -17.88
N THR A 150 -17.00 33.75 -18.13
CA THR A 150 -16.70 34.34 -19.44
C THR A 150 -16.17 33.28 -20.41
N VAL A 151 -16.21 33.56 -21.72
CA VAL A 151 -15.66 32.66 -22.74
C VAL A 151 -14.17 32.36 -22.48
N THR A 152 -13.40 33.34 -22.03
CA THR A 152 -11.98 33.15 -21.67
C THR A 152 -11.82 32.22 -20.46
N GLN A 153 -12.67 32.36 -19.45
CA GLN A 153 -12.65 31.48 -18.27
C GLN A 153 -13.06 30.06 -18.63
N TYR A 154 -14.10 29.90 -19.46
CA TYR A 154 -14.51 28.62 -20.02
C TYR A 154 -13.36 27.96 -20.79
N ASN A 155 -12.74 28.69 -21.72
CA ASN A 155 -11.62 28.17 -22.52
C ASN A 155 -10.43 27.75 -21.65
N ALA A 156 -10.07 28.54 -20.64
CA ALA A 156 -9.00 28.18 -19.71
C ALA A 156 -9.33 26.92 -18.90
N ARG A 157 -10.59 26.77 -18.47
CA ARG A 157 -11.09 25.57 -17.78
C ARG A 157 -11.06 24.36 -18.71
N PHE A 158 -11.58 24.50 -19.93
CA PHE A 158 -11.65 23.44 -20.94
C PHE A 158 -10.26 22.96 -21.34
N LEU A 159 -9.32 23.86 -21.64
CA LEU A 159 -7.95 23.50 -22.01
C LEU A 159 -7.22 22.77 -20.87
N ARG A 160 -7.49 23.12 -19.61
CA ARG A 160 -6.94 22.39 -18.46
C ARG A 160 -7.44 20.94 -18.44
N VAL A 161 -8.75 20.74 -18.57
CA VAL A 161 -9.36 19.41 -18.58
C VAL A 161 -8.87 18.58 -19.77
N VAL A 162 -8.71 19.19 -20.95
CA VAL A 162 -8.12 18.51 -22.13
C VAL A 162 -6.69 18.07 -21.86
N ASN A 163 -5.87 18.93 -21.24
CA ASN A 163 -4.49 18.59 -20.90
C ASN A 163 -4.41 17.47 -19.85
N ASP A 164 -5.30 17.49 -18.84
CA ASP A 164 -5.35 16.49 -17.78
C ASP A 164 -5.90 15.13 -18.28
N ALA A 165 -6.69 15.16 -19.36
CA ALA A 165 -7.27 13.96 -19.99
C ALA A 165 -6.30 13.18 -20.86
N ASP A 166 -5.13 13.74 -21.22
CA ASP A 166 -4.08 13.10 -22.04
C ASP A 166 -4.65 12.33 -23.26
N LEU A 167 -5.65 12.92 -23.92
CA LEU A 167 -6.39 12.27 -25.02
C LEU A 167 -5.46 12.05 -26.21
N ASN A 168 -5.26 10.78 -26.57
CA ASN A 168 -4.55 10.41 -27.80
C ASN A 168 -5.55 10.22 -28.95
N ALA A 169 -5.11 10.42 -30.21
CA ALA A 169 -5.98 10.26 -31.38
C ALA A 169 -6.53 8.84 -31.60
N SER A 170 -6.03 7.86 -30.84
CA SER A 170 -6.47 6.47 -30.87
C SER A 170 -7.46 6.14 -29.74
N ASP A 171 -7.90 7.13 -28.96
CA ASP A 171 -8.79 6.94 -27.82
C ASP A 171 -10.17 6.47 -28.32
N PRO A 172 -10.73 5.36 -27.78
CA PRO A 172 -12.05 4.88 -28.17
C PRO A 172 -13.18 5.90 -28.01
N MET A 173 -13.01 6.95 -27.19
CA MET A 173 -13.98 8.03 -27.09
C MET A 173 -13.94 9.02 -28.28
N LEU A 174 -12.86 9.00 -29.07
CA LEU A 174 -12.65 9.83 -30.27
C LEU A 174 -12.90 9.07 -31.59
N ALA A 175 -13.14 7.76 -31.53
CA ALA A 175 -13.30 6.86 -32.68
C ALA A 175 -14.77 6.60 -33.06
#